data_AF-A0A5B2UVA0-F1
#
_entry.id   AF-A0A5B2UVA0-F1
#
_cell.length_a   1.000
_cell.length_b   1.000
_cell.length_c   1.000
_cell.angle_alpha   90.00
_cell.angle_beta   90.00
_cell.angle_gamma   90.00
#
_symmetry.space_group_name_H-M   'P 1'
#
loop_
_entity.id
_entity.type
_entity.pdbx_description
1 polymer ?
#
loop_
_entity_poly.entity_id
_entity_poly.type
_entity_poly.pdbx_seq_one_letter_code
_entity_poly.pdbx_strand_id
1 'polypeptide(L)'
;MAPPDWPQFKAKRCLRNPGRFNYPDVDMLTVNGAANDSWLELYYGNSGLVEDLILLKNQVDPKNLFRHQMSIPLARDKNKQ
;
A
#
# COMPACT_ATOMS: atom_id res chain seq x y z
N MET A 1 -2.70 26.25 20.48
CA MET A 1 -1.72 25.70 19.52
C MET A 1 -2.48 24.67 18.69
N ALA A 2 -2.85 25.01 17.45
CA ALA A 2 -3.54 24.06 16.59
C ALA A 2 -2.53 22.98 16.13
N PRO A 3 -2.95 21.71 16.01
CA PRO A 3 -2.08 20.69 15.45
C PRO A 3 -1.64 21.10 14.02
N PRO A 4 -0.35 21.03 13.66
CA PRO A 4 0.13 21.36 12.31
C PRO A 4 -0.38 20.37 11.26
N ASP A 5 -0.95 20.87 10.16
CA ASP A 5 -1.58 20.07 9.08
C ASP A 5 -0.83 18.75 8.75
N TRP A 6 -1.48 17.62 9.07
CA TRP A 6 -0.92 16.26 9.10
C TRP A 6 -0.48 15.61 7.76
N PRO A 7 -0.99 15.99 6.56
CA PRO A 7 -0.74 15.22 5.33
C PRO A 7 0.73 15.12 4.91
N GLN A 8 1.50 16.21 5.06
CA GLN A 8 2.86 16.28 4.52
C GLN A 8 3.92 15.57 5.40
N PHE A 9 3.61 15.37 6.68
CA PHE A 9 4.54 14.74 7.63
C PHE A 9 4.51 13.21 7.58
N LYS A 10 3.37 12.59 7.25
CA LYS A 10 3.26 11.13 7.14
C LYS A 10 4.09 10.57 5.98
N ALA A 11 3.97 11.16 4.79
CA ALA A 11 4.73 10.73 3.61
C ALA A 11 6.26 10.77 3.83
N LYS A 12 6.76 11.84 4.47
CA LYS A 12 8.21 11.99 4.76
C LYS A 12 8.76 10.97 5.76
N ARG A 13 7.90 10.31 6.56
CA ARG A 13 8.32 9.29 7.53
C ARG A 13 8.39 7.90 6.89
N CYS A 14 7.44 7.57 6.01
CA CYS A 14 7.46 6.34 5.21
C CYS A 14 8.64 6.31 4.23
N LEU A 15 8.95 7.44 3.59
CA LEU A 15 10.10 7.58 2.68
C LEU A 15 11.47 7.48 3.38
N ARG A 16 11.53 7.80 4.68
CA ARG A 16 12.78 7.82 5.44
C ARG A 16 13.16 6.45 6.04
N ASN A 17 12.20 5.54 6.18
CA ASN A 17 12.38 4.16 6.65
C ASN A 17 11.34 3.26 5.95
N PRO A 18 11.60 2.84 4.70
CA PRO A 18 10.76 1.85 4.03
C PRO A 18 10.72 0.55 4.87
N GLY A 19 9.52 -0.01 5.10
CA GLY A 19 9.34 -1.29 5.83
C GLY A 19 8.57 -1.24 7.15
N ARG A 20 7.97 -0.11 7.56
CA ARG A 20 7.06 -0.07 8.73
C ARG A 20 5.61 -0.39 8.35
N PHE A 21 5.33 -1.64 7.97
CA PHE A 21 3.95 -2.14 7.78
C PHE A 21 3.06 -2.02 9.02
N ASN A 22 3.67 -2.00 10.22
CA ASN A 22 2.95 -1.93 11.50
C ASN A 22 2.25 -0.58 11.79
N TYR A 23 2.40 0.42 10.92
CA TYR A 23 1.61 1.65 10.97
C TYR A 23 0.86 1.85 9.65
N PRO A 24 -0.22 1.09 9.40
CA PRO A 24 -1.00 1.21 8.19
C PRO A 24 -1.67 2.58 8.11
N ASP A 25 -1.69 3.15 6.90
CA ASP A 25 -2.30 4.44 6.61
C ASP A 25 -3.25 4.31 5.43
N VAL A 26 -4.56 4.25 5.71
CA VAL A 26 -5.60 3.99 4.72
C VAL A 26 -5.79 5.14 3.72
N ASP A 27 -5.36 6.35 4.09
CA ASP A 27 -5.39 7.51 3.19
C ASP A 27 -4.54 7.28 1.94
N MET A 28 -3.56 6.37 2.01
CA MET A 28 -2.65 6.01 0.94
C MET A 28 -3.29 5.13 -0.15
N LEU A 29 -4.49 4.59 0.10
CA LEU A 29 -5.26 3.85 -0.90
C LEU A 29 -5.75 4.75 -2.04
N THR A 30 -5.76 6.07 -1.81
CA THR A 30 -6.24 7.04 -2.78
C THR A 30 -5.19 8.08 -3.12
N VAL A 31 -5.02 8.36 -4.41
CA VAL A 31 -4.22 9.49 -4.91
C VAL A 31 -5.14 10.37 -5.74
N ASN A 32 -5.26 11.65 -5.36
CA ASN A 32 -6.18 12.60 -5.99
C ASN A 32 -7.65 12.10 -6.05
N GLY A 33 -8.07 11.34 -5.03
CA GLY A 33 -9.43 10.79 -4.94
C GLY A 33 -9.68 9.52 -5.77
N ALA A 34 -8.68 9.00 -6.49
CA ALA A 34 -8.77 7.74 -7.22
C ALA A 34 -8.02 6.62 -6.47
N ALA A 35 -8.57 5.41 -6.50
CA ALA A 35 -7.89 4.22 -5.96
C ALA A 35 -6.55 4.00 -6.67
N ASN A 36 -5.51 3.68 -5.91
CA ASN A 36 -4.17 3.52 -6.44
C ASN A 36 -3.37 2.52 -5.62
N ASP A 37 -2.70 1.57 -6.29
CA ASP A 37 -1.90 0.51 -5.68
C ASP A 37 -0.43 0.90 -5.39
N SER A 38 -0.01 2.14 -5.66
CA SER A 38 1.35 2.63 -5.41
C SER A 38 1.76 2.56 -3.94
N TRP A 39 0.81 2.49 -3.01
CA TRP A 39 1.11 2.25 -1.60
C TRP A 39 1.83 0.91 -1.39
N LEU A 40 1.58 -0.12 -2.21
CA LEU A 40 2.27 -1.41 -2.09
C LEU A 40 3.80 -1.25 -2.18
N GLU A 41 4.28 -0.42 -3.12
CA GLU A 41 5.72 -0.16 -3.30
C GLU A 41 6.31 0.64 -2.13
N LEU A 42 5.49 1.45 -1.44
CA LEU A 42 5.93 2.20 -0.25
C LEU A 42 6.08 1.29 0.98
N TYR A 43 5.26 0.24 1.08
CA TYR A 43 5.28 -0.69 2.21
C TYR A 43 6.25 -1.87 2.00
N TYR A 44 6.31 -2.42 0.79
CA TYR A 44 7.08 -3.61 0.45
C TYR A 44 8.33 -3.33 -0.39
N GLY A 45 8.52 -2.08 -0.83
CA GLY A 45 9.65 -1.66 -1.66
C GLY A 45 9.42 -1.91 -3.16
N ASN A 46 10.33 -1.38 -3.98
CA ASN A 46 10.32 -1.48 -5.44
C ASN A 46 11.29 -2.56 -5.99
N SER A 47 11.46 -3.66 -5.27
CA SER A 47 12.40 -4.75 -5.63
C SER A 47 11.78 -5.87 -6.48
N GLY A 48 10.50 -5.73 -6.87
CA GLY A 48 9.71 -6.81 -7.48
C GLY A 48 8.95 -7.68 -6.47
N LEU A 49 9.24 -7.55 -5.16
CA LEU A 49 8.59 -8.32 -4.09
C LEU A 49 7.05 -8.22 -4.11
N VAL A 50 6.49 -7.09 -4.52
CA VAL A 50 5.03 -6.92 -4.63
C VAL A 50 4.40 -7.96 -5.58
N GLU A 51 5.07 -8.28 -6.69
CA GLU A 51 4.55 -9.27 -7.63
C GLU A 51 4.62 -10.69 -7.06
N ASP A 52 5.72 -11.03 -6.37
CA ASP A 52 5.87 -12.31 -5.68
C ASP A 52 4.81 -12.49 -4.59
N LEU A 53 4.49 -11.43 -3.86
CA LEU A 53 3.44 -11.43 -2.84
C LEU A 53 2.04 -11.62 -3.45
N ILE A 54 1.75 -11.01 -4.59
CA ILE A 54 0.49 -11.22 -5.31
C ILE A 54 0.40 -12.66 -5.83
N LEU A 55 1.49 -13.20 -6.38
CA LEU A 55 1.55 -14.60 -6.81
C LEU A 55 1.30 -15.57 -5.65
N LEU A 56 1.98 -15.35 -4.52
CA LEU A 56 1.80 -16.14 -3.30
C LEU A 56 0.36 -16.04 -2.80
N LYS A 57 -0.22 -14.83 -2.76
CA LYS A 57 -1.60 -14.59 -2.34
C LYS A 57 -2.60 -15.39 -3.18
N ASN A 58 -2.41 -15.41 -4.49
CA ASN A 58 -3.24 -16.21 -5.40
C ASN A 58 -3.09 -17.73 -5.18
N GLN A 59 -1.91 -18.20 -4.77
CA GLN A 59 -1.68 -19.62 -4.48
C GLN A 59 -2.32 -20.05 -3.16
N VAL A 60 -2.16 -19.25 -2.10
CA VAL A 60 -2.57 -19.64 -0.74
C VAL A 60 -3.98 -19.20 -0.36
N ASP A 61 -4.48 -18.11 -0.95
CA ASP A 61 -5.81 -17.55 -0.67
C ASP A 61 -6.50 -17.02 -1.95
N PRO A 62 -6.80 -17.91 -2.91
CA PRO A 62 -7.44 -17.53 -4.18
C PRO A 62 -8.86 -16.95 -4.01
N LYS A 63 -9.51 -17.20 -2.87
CA LYS A 63 -10.84 -16.65 -2.54
C LYS A 63 -10.76 -15.31 -1.80
N ASN A 64 -9.55 -14.82 -1.55
CA ASN A 64 -9.28 -13.59 -0.80
C ASN A 64 -10.05 -13.52 0.53
N LEU A 65 -10.04 -14.63 1.28
CA LEU A 65 -10.69 -14.74 2.59
C LEU A 65 -9.99 -13.83 3.62
N PHE A 66 -8.66 -13.81 3.61
CA PHE A 66 -7.87 -12.95 4.50
C PHE A 66 -7.67 -11.59 3.85
N ARG A 67 -8.60 -10.68 4.09
CA ARG A 67 -8.59 -9.32 3.52
C ARG A 67 -8.89 -8.26 4.57
N HIS A 68 -8.36 -7.07 4.36
CA HIS A 68 -8.64 -5.86 5.12
C HIS A 68 -8.44 -4.65 4.19
N GLN A 69 -8.68 -3.43 4.67
CA GLN A 69 -8.66 -2.22 3.83
C GLN A 69 -7.35 -2.02 3.04
N MET A 70 -6.23 -2.52 3.57
CA MET A 70 -4.88 -2.44 3.00
C MET A 70 -4.27 -3.83 2.75
N SER A 71 -5.08 -4.83 2.40
CA SER A 71 -4.55 -6.17 2.09
C SER A 71 -3.97 -6.25 0.67
N ILE A 72 -2.96 -7.09 0.47
CA ILE A 72 -2.41 -7.38 -0.87
C ILE A 72 -3.54 -7.84 -1.80
N PRO A 73 -3.72 -7.20 -2.97
CA PRO A 73 -4.78 -7.55 -3.91
C PRO A 73 -4.45 -8.82 -4.70
N LEU A 74 -5.46 -9.40 -5.36
CA LEU A 74 -5.26 -10.56 -6.25
C LEU A 74 -4.60 -10.18 -7.59
N ALA A 75 -4.68 -8.90 -7.98
CA ALA A 75 -4.04 -8.36 -9.18
C ALA A 75 -3.76 -6.87 -8.97
N ARG A 76 -2.77 -6.34 -9.68
CA ARG A 76 -2.50 -4.89 -9.72
C ARG A 76 -3.57 -4.14 -10.50
N ASP A 77 -3.87 -2.93 -10.05
CA ASP A 77 -4.58 -1.94 -10.85
C ASP A 77 -3.75 -1.59 -12.10
N LYS A 78 -4.29 -1.92 -13.26
CA LYS A 78 -3.64 -1.71 -14.58
C LYS A 78 -3.83 -0.29 -15.12
N ASN A 79 -4.48 0.60 -14.37
CA ASN A 79 -4.67 2.00 -14.75
C ASN A 79 -3.40 2.84 -14.52
N LYS A 80 -2.23 2.33 -14.92
CA LYS A 80 -1.03 3.14 -15.17
C LYS A 80 -1.15 3.69 -16.60
N GLN A 81 -1.88 4.79 -16.76
CA GLN A 81 -1.76 5.67 -17.93
C GLN A 81 -1.25 7.02 -17.48
#